data_AF-A0A955ABD6-F1
#
_entry.id   AF-A0A955ABD6-F1
#
_cell.length_a   1.000
_cell.length_b   1.000
_cell.length_c   1.000
_cell.angle_alpha   90.00
_cell.angle_beta   90.00
_cell.angle_gamma   90.00
#
_symmetry.space_group_name_H-M   'P 1'
#
loop_
_entity.id
_entity.type
_entity.pdbx_description
1 polymer ?
#
loop_
_entity_poly.entity_id
_entity_poly.type
_entity_poly.pdbx_seq_one_letter_code
_entity_poly.pdbx_strand_id
1 'polypeptide(L)'
;LFADADPLDDETWVPLSQVLTAIGKHAIVDTHHARVLVILDTGKQPPDFRCGLLSSGFIDAARDKIKSLDFKNLAVLLSCDEDQSAWTAPEINGTVFGYMVANGLQGIADERTGSGNGNTRVTVQELAGFVTTAVDGYVREHRGRVQQPILVWCGEEQNADFDLCFKSSYTSSAASTEQEKSRLANIKRLSIAWTEFDKWNQRTPSYDSWQRAKVLARLTRAEQLLWAGTAYQKQFTHEIDLVERVFAEPVTSAWPDAICGSSLAFLHRVHGRDPIAERSASGLSLASESQPSQPNTSPAAAPGPAVAMTSPGTDTKSDNSDVADGKKASDALSPPPTPAQQIIGWLTFNGQTKEGQPPPERPGLPRRSAAVGFVYAWLSDNSQFVNAAVLNRFLDWIGPVPDPKSVTREEALLRTIQEHLQLISGWELPAEKYFTQLWSQYLQAADACESAIATVEPRATHCLERHAAQLLVDLQVVRDRIHGCQTDRDASDCAIDLDELQAAAQKTLDIRDRLERAWRLRDELAMELPTLAQWIASPIARLQKKLPST
;
A
#
# COMPACT_ATOMS: atom_id res chain seq x y z
N LEU A 1 22.90 10.63 28.11
CA LEU A 1 23.63 10.11 26.94
C LEU A 1 22.73 9.92 25.74
N PHE A 2 21.53 9.34 25.85
CA PHE A 2 20.65 9.11 24.67
C PHE A 2 19.33 9.88 24.66
N ALA A 3 19.04 10.73 25.66
CA ALA A 3 17.74 11.41 25.75
C ALA A 3 17.63 12.64 24.84
N ASP A 4 18.75 13.09 24.27
CA ASP A 4 18.89 14.37 23.59
C ASP A 4 19.10 14.21 22.07
N ALA A 5 19.05 12.96 21.58
CA ALA A 5 19.21 12.65 20.15
C ALA A 5 17.93 13.03 19.39
N ASP A 6 18.03 13.98 18.45
CA ASP A 6 16.94 14.33 17.55
C ASP A 6 16.94 13.33 16.36
N PRO A 7 15.84 12.63 16.08
CA PRO A 7 15.75 11.66 14.97
C PRO A 7 15.95 12.28 13.58
N LEU A 8 16.09 13.60 13.47
CA LEU A 8 16.37 14.32 12.23
C LEU A 8 17.75 15.01 12.20
N ASP A 9 18.58 14.82 13.23
CA ASP A 9 19.92 15.42 13.35
C ASP A 9 20.96 14.33 13.67
N ASP A 10 21.70 13.90 12.66
CA ASP A 10 22.67 12.80 12.77
C ASP A 10 23.87 13.14 13.65
N GLU A 11 24.19 14.43 13.85
CA GLU A 11 25.24 14.87 14.78
C GLU A 11 24.88 14.54 16.24
N THR A 12 23.59 14.40 16.54
CA THR A 12 23.10 14.04 17.88
C THR A 12 23.02 12.53 18.10
N TRP A 13 23.24 11.73 17.06
CA TRP A 13 23.13 10.28 17.14
C TRP A 13 24.40 9.66 17.72
N VAL A 14 24.22 8.56 18.46
CA VAL A 14 25.35 7.76 18.95
C VAL A 14 25.47 6.50 18.09
N PRO A 15 26.57 6.32 17.33
CA PRO A 15 26.76 5.14 16.51
C PRO A 15 26.79 3.87 17.36
N LEU A 16 26.00 2.85 16.96
CA LEU A 16 25.93 1.57 17.67
C LEU A 16 27.31 0.94 17.86
N SER A 17 28.18 1.05 16.87
CA SER A 17 29.56 0.54 16.95
C SER A 17 30.36 1.16 18.08
N GLN A 18 30.16 2.44 18.39
CA GLN A 18 30.84 3.10 19.50
C GLN A 18 30.35 2.56 20.84
N VAL A 19 29.04 2.35 20.98
CA VAL A 19 28.44 1.74 22.19
C VAL A 19 28.97 0.33 22.41
N LEU A 20 28.91 -0.52 21.39
CA LEU A 20 29.39 -1.91 21.49
C LEU A 20 30.90 -1.97 21.73
N THR A 21 31.68 -1.08 21.11
CA THR A 21 33.12 -0.98 21.35
C THR A 21 33.42 -0.55 22.78
N ALA A 22 32.68 0.40 23.34
CA ALA A 22 32.85 0.83 24.71
C ALA A 22 32.52 -0.29 25.72
N ILE A 23 31.48 -1.10 25.43
CA ILE A 23 31.14 -2.28 26.22
C ILE A 23 32.24 -3.34 26.12
N GLY A 24 32.63 -3.71 24.90
CA GLY A 24 33.62 -4.76 24.65
C GLY A 24 35.01 -4.44 25.23
N LYS A 25 35.42 -3.17 25.17
CA LYS A 25 36.69 -2.69 25.75
C LYS A 25 36.60 -2.34 27.24
N HIS A 26 35.45 -2.49 27.87
CA HIS A 26 35.32 -2.22 29.29
C HIS A 26 36.21 -3.19 30.07
N ALA A 27 36.96 -2.69 31.06
CA ALA A 27 37.97 -3.49 31.76
C ALA A 27 37.41 -4.82 32.29
N ILE A 28 36.19 -4.84 32.83
CA ILE A 28 35.54 -6.07 33.32
C ILE A 28 35.32 -7.09 32.19
N VAL A 29 34.92 -6.64 31.00
CA VAL A 29 34.65 -7.52 29.86
C VAL A 29 35.94 -8.09 29.31
N ASP A 30 36.92 -7.22 29.06
CA ASP A 30 38.20 -7.59 28.47
C ASP A 30 39.05 -8.44 29.43
N THR A 31 39.28 -7.97 30.66
CA THR A 31 40.22 -8.63 31.58
C THR A 31 39.66 -9.87 32.28
N HIS A 32 38.34 -9.95 32.51
CA HIS A 32 37.73 -11.10 33.19
C HIS A 32 37.01 -12.04 32.23
N HIS A 33 37.13 -11.80 30.91
CA HIS A 33 36.39 -12.53 29.88
C HIS A 33 34.89 -12.62 30.18
N ALA A 34 34.31 -11.54 30.73
CA ALA A 34 32.92 -11.53 31.14
C ALA A 34 32.01 -11.76 29.94
N ARG A 35 30.95 -12.54 30.16
CA ARG A 35 29.92 -12.82 29.15
C ARG A 35 28.85 -11.74 29.22
N VAL A 36 28.55 -11.13 28.08
CA VAL A 36 27.68 -9.95 28.00
C VAL A 36 26.59 -10.18 26.98
N LEU A 37 25.33 -10.03 27.41
CA LEU A 37 24.19 -9.92 26.51
C LEU A 37 23.73 -8.45 26.47
N VAL A 38 23.75 -7.86 25.29
CA VAL A 38 23.17 -6.55 25.01
C VAL A 38 21.77 -6.74 24.45
N ILE A 39 20.77 -6.05 25.01
CA ILE A 39 19.37 -6.15 24.58
C ILE A 39 18.97 -4.81 23.97
N LEU A 40 18.55 -4.83 22.70
CA LEU A 40 18.23 -3.63 21.93
C LEU A 40 16.76 -3.64 21.48
N ASP A 41 15.91 -2.95 22.24
CA ASP A 41 14.51 -2.70 21.89
C ASP A 41 14.39 -1.53 20.89
N THR A 42 14.76 -1.82 19.64
CA THR A 42 14.90 -0.87 18.51
C THR A 42 13.91 -1.18 17.38
N GLY A 43 13.84 -0.36 16.32
CA GLY A 43 12.89 -0.60 15.22
C GLY A 43 11.44 -0.18 15.52
N LYS A 44 11.24 0.77 16.43
CA LYS A 44 9.91 1.31 16.78
C LYS A 44 9.38 2.35 15.79
N GLN A 45 10.28 2.93 15.00
CA GLN A 45 9.91 3.96 14.03
C GLN A 45 9.64 3.27 12.70
N PRO A 46 8.38 3.26 12.22
CA PRO A 46 8.09 2.79 10.88
C PRO A 46 8.74 3.73 9.85
N PRO A 47 8.94 3.27 8.60
CA PRO A 47 9.28 4.17 7.51
C PRO A 47 8.29 5.34 7.46
N ASP A 48 8.79 6.58 7.48
CA ASP A 48 7.98 7.78 7.29
C ASP A 48 8.47 8.51 6.04
N PHE A 49 7.80 8.22 4.92
CA PHE A 49 8.07 8.83 3.62
C PHE A 49 7.92 10.36 3.65
N ARG A 50 7.12 10.91 4.56
CA ARG A 50 6.94 12.37 4.69
C ARG A 50 8.18 13.03 5.28
N CYS A 51 8.98 12.27 6.02
CA CYS A 51 10.28 12.66 6.53
C CYS A 51 11.43 12.20 5.61
N GLY A 52 11.13 11.65 4.44
CA GLY A 52 12.14 11.08 3.53
C GLY A 52 12.71 9.74 3.97
N LEU A 53 12.15 9.09 5.00
CA LEU A 53 12.61 7.80 5.52
C LEU A 53 11.85 6.66 4.82
N LEU A 54 12.44 6.12 3.74
CA LEU A 54 11.84 5.06 2.93
C LEU A 54 11.96 3.66 3.56
N SER A 55 12.99 3.43 4.35
CA SER A 55 13.24 2.20 5.10
C SER A 55 14.00 2.55 6.38
N SER A 56 13.81 1.76 7.44
CA SER A 56 14.56 2.01 8.68
C SER A 56 16.03 1.58 8.55
N GLY A 57 16.33 0.53 7.74
CA GLY A 57 17.68 0.02 7.40
C GLY A 57 18.58 -0.37 8.57
N PHE A 58 18.17 -0.01 9.79
CA PHE A 58 18.99 -0.04 10.99
C PHE A 58 19.26 -1.46 11.45
N ILE A 59 18.26 -2.34 11.41
CA ILE A 59 18.41 -3.72 11.90
C ILE A 59 19.42 -4.48 11.06
N ASP A 60 19.37 -4.33 9.73
CA ASP A 60 20.30 -5.00 8.83
C ASP A 60 21.72 -4.45 8.98
N ALA A 61 21.87 -3.11 8.94
CA ALA A 61 23.16 -2.47 9.19
C ALA A 61 23.73 -2.78 10.59
N ALA A 62 22.87 -2.89 11.61
CA ALA A 62 23.27 -3.26 12.96
C ALA A 62 23.77 -4.70 13.01
N ARG A 63 23.06 -5.65 12.38
CA ARG A 63 23.46 -7.07 12.30
C ARG A 63 24.85 -7.21 11.70
N ASP A 64 25.08 -6.60 10.54
CA ASP A 64 26.39 -6.64 9.88
C ASP A 64 27.47 -6.00 10.74
N LYS A 65 27.13 -4.87 11.38
CA LYS A 65 28.08 -4.20 12.25
C LYS A 65 28.43 -5.03 13.47
N ILE A 66 27.46 -5.67 14.12
CA ILE A 66 27.67 -6.54 15.28
C ILE A 66 28.59 -7.70 14.91
N LYS A 67 28.35 -8.37 13.77
CA LYS A 67 29.19 -9.47 13.28
C LYS A 67 30.63 -9.04 13.00
N SER A 68 30.82 -7.82 12.47
CA SER A 68 32.14 -7.26 12.15
C SER A 68 33.02 -6.96 13.37
N LEU A 69 32.45 -6.93 14.58
CA LEU A 69 33.19 -6.62 15.81
C LEU A 69 33.81 -7.89 16.40
N ASP A 70 35.12 -7.86 16.62
CA ASP A 70 35.86 -8.98 17.21
C ASP A 70 35.88 -8.92 18.75
N PHE A 71 34.70 -9.03 19.37
CA PHE A 71 34.58 -9.15 20.83
C PHE A 71 34.20 -10.56 21.23
N LYS A 72 34.93 -11.12 22.21
CA LYS A 72 34.63 -12.43 22.77
C LYS A 72 33.53 -12.36 23.81
N ASN A 73 32.67 -13.37 23.82
CA ASN A 73 31.57 -13.55 24.78
C ASN A 73 30.55 -12.41 24.78
N LEU A 74 30.37 -11.72 23.64
CA LEU A 74 29.39 -10.65 23.50
C LEU A 74 28.29 -11.06 22.51
N ALA A 75 27.05 -11.04 22.98
CA ALA A 75 25.86 -11.29 22.18
C ALA A 75 24.95 -10.07 22.20
N VAL A 76 24.17 -9.89 21.14
CA VAL A 76 23.19 -8.82 21.00
C VAL A 76 21.85 -9.43 20.62
N LEU A 77 20.81 -9.19 21.42
CA LEU A 77 19.43 -9.57 21.11
C LEU A 77 18.67 -8.34 20.61
N LEU A 78 18.33 -8.34 19.33
CA LEU A 78 17.54 -7.30 18.66
C LEU A 78 16.05 -7.66 18.75
N SER A 79 15.19 -6.64 18.88
CA SER A 79 13.75 -6.79 19.10
C SER A 79 12.94 -7.27 17.89
N CYS A 80 13.47 -7.13 16.68
CA CYS A 80 12.80 -7.51 15.43
C CYS A 80 13.83 -7.78 14.32
N ASP A 81 13.36 -8.36 13.21
CA ASP A 81 14.14 -8.59 12.00
C ASP A 81 14.06 -7.37 11.05
N GLU A 82 14.73 -7.46 9.91
CA GLU A 82 14.63 -6.52 8.79
C GLU A 82 13.18 -6.31 8.36
N ASP A 83 12.84 -5.05 8.03
CA ASP A 83 11.51 -4.62 7.61
C ASP A 83 10.35 -4.94 8.58
N GLN A 84 10.67 -5.33 9.82
CA GLN A 84 9.71 -5.54 10.88
C GLN A 84 9.72 -4.36 11.85
N SER A 85 8.65 -4.24 12.63
CA SER A 85 8.51 -3.20 13.65
C SER A 85 8.55 -3.82 15.04
N ALA A 86 9.19 -3.14 15.99
CA ALA A 86 9.08 -3.48 17.40
C ALA A 86 7.77 -2.93 17.96
N TRP A 87 6.79 -3.82 18.16
CA TRP A 87 5.44 -3.42 18.53
C TRP A 87 5.30 -3.06 20.00
N THR A 88 4.55 -1.98 20.24
CA THR A 88 4.03 -1.63 21.55
C THR A 88 2.71 -2.36 21.80
N ALA A 89 2.44 -2.66 23.07
CA ALA A 89 1.23 -3.33 23.50
C ALA A 89 0.70 -2.63 24.76
N PRO A 90 -0.22 -1.66 24.59
CA PRO A 90 -0.87 -0.94 25.68
C PRO A 90 -1.43 -1.84 26.79
N GLU A 91 -1.96 -3.01 26.40
CA GLU A 91 -2.57 -4.01 27.25
C GLU A 91 -1.59 -4.67 28.23
N ILE A 92 -0.30 -4.72 27.89
CA ILE A 92 0.78 -5.21 28.77
C ILE A 92 1.68 -4.07 29.26
N ASN A 93 1.30 -2.81 28.99
CA ASN A 93 2.00 -1.59 29.40
C ASN A 93 3.50 -1.60 29.05
N GLY A 94 3.82 -2.03 27.82
CA GLY A 94 5.18 -2.34 27.43
C GLY A 94 5.35 -2.49 25.92
N THR A 95 6.58 -2.80 25.49
CA THR A 95 6.79 -3.46 24.20
C THR A 95 6.56 -4.95 24.35
N VAL A 96 6.06 -5.58 23.29
CA VAL A 96 5.89 -7.05 23.25
C VAL A 96 7.22 -7.72 23.54
N PHE A 97 8.28 -7.25 22.87
CA PHE A 97 9.65 -7.73 23.09
C PHE A 97 10.11 -7.57 24.54
N GLY A 98 10.02 -6.36 25.11
CA GLY A 98 10.48 -6.09 26.47
C GLY A 98 9.72 -6.91 27.52
N TYR A 99 8.42 -7.09 27.34
CA TYR A 99 7.58 -7.92 28.20
C TYR A 99 8.00 -9.40 28.15
N MET A 100 8.20 -9.95 26.95
CA MET A 100 8.63 -11.35 26.81
C MET A 100 10.07 -11.56 27.31
N VAL A 101 10.99 -10.61 27.11
CA VAL A 101 12.34 -10.67 27.70
C VAL A 101 12.27 -10.75 29.22
N ALA A 102 11.45 -9.90 29.86
CA ALA A 102 11.30 -9.90 31.31
C ALA A 102 10.75 -11.24 31.83
N ASN A 103 9.74 -11.79 31.16
CA ASN A 103 9.18 -13.10 31.48
C ASN A 103 10.19 -14.24 31.28
N GLY A 104 10.96 -14.20 30.19
CA GLY A 104 12.00 -15.18 29.91
C GLY A 104 13.07 -15.20 31.00
N LEU A 105 13.54 -14.02 31.42
CA LEU A 105 14.51 -13.85 32.50
C LEU A 105 13.98 -14.21 33.90
N GLN A 106 12.66 -14.26 34.09
CA GLN A 106 12.08 -14.82 35.32
C GLN A 106 12.17 -16.35 35.38
N GLY A 107 12.54 -17.00 34.28
CA GLY A 107 12.74 -18.45 34.18
C GLY A 107 11.68 -19.19 33.38
N ILE A 108 10.80 -18.48 32.67
CA ILE A 108 9.87 -19.10 31.71
C ILE A 108 10.66 -19.66 30.50
N ALA A 109 11.76 -19.02 30.13
CA ALA A 109 12.61 -19.50 29.02
C ALA A 109 13.24 -20.89 29.27
N ASP A 110 13.39 -21.30 30.53
CA ASP A 110 13.89 -22.63 30.93
C ASP A 110 12.79 -23.71 30.91
N GLU A 111 11.53 -23.37 30.61
CA GLU A 111 10.46 -24.37 30.57
C GLU A 111 10.58 -25.33 29.38
N ARG A 112 10.41 -26.63 29.66
CA ARG A 112 10.53 -27.72 28.68
C ARG A 112 9.51 -27.69 27.53
N THR A 113 8.47 -26.87 27.66
CA THR A 113 7.44 -26.68 26.64
C THR A 113 7.90 -25.78 25.49
N GLY A 114 9.06 -25.13 25.62
CA GLY A 114 9.65 -24.26 24.60
C GLY A 114 11.11 -24.63 24.31
N SER A 115 11.97 -23.61 24.25
CA SER A 115 13.42 -23.74 24.00
C SER A 115 14.24 -24.21 25.21
N GLY A 116 13.62 -24.31 26.40
CA GLY A 116 14.29 -24.62 27.65
C GLY A 116 14.51 -26.11 27.90
N ASN A 117 15.45 -26.44 28.78
CA ASN A 117 15.76 -27.82 29.18
C ASN A 117 15.29 -28.17 30.61
N GLY A 118 14.85 -27.19 31.40
CA GLY A 118 14.35 -27.38 32.76
C GLY A 118 15.47 -27.60 33.79
N ASN A 119 16.65 -27.02 33.58
CA ASN A 119 17.80 -27.16 34.46
C ASN A 119 17.86 -26.06 35.54
N THR A 120 16.82 -25.23 35.66
CA THR A 120 16.70 -24.08 36.60
C THR A 120 17.58 -22.88 36.27
N ARG A 121 18.21 -22.85 35.10
CA ARG A 121 19.03 -21.76 34.59
C ARG A 121 18.45 -21.32 33.25
N VAL A 122 18.54 -20.03 32.97
CA VAL A 122 18.19 -19.48 31.67
C VAL A 122 19.48 -19.17 30.94
N THR A 123 19.70 -19.80 29.80
CA THR A 123 20.81 -19.45 28.90
C THR A 123 20.41 -18.36 27.90
N VAL A 124 21.39 -17.80 27.19
CA VAL A 124 21.14 -16.82 26.12
C VAL A 124 20.31 -17.44 25.00
N GLN A 125 20.63 -18.67 24.59
CA GLN A 125 19.88 -19.36 23.54
C GLN A 125 18.45 -19.69 23.98
N GLU A 126 18.26 -20.14 25.23
CA GLU A 126 16.93 -20.40 25.77
C GLU A 126 16.07 -19.14 25.79
N LEU A 127 16.64 -18.02 26.28
CA LEU A 127 15.98 -16.72 26.27
C LEU A 127 15.63 -16.29 24.85
N ALA A 128 16.58 -16.35 23.92
CA ALA A 128 16.36 -15.94 22.54
C ALA A 128 15.27 -16.79 21.86
N GLY A 129 15.31 -18.12 22.03
CA GLY A 129 14.31 -19.03 21.46
C GLY A 129 12.90 -18.77 22.02
N PHE A 130 12.80 -18.56 23.33
CA PHE A 130 11.55 -18.23 23.99
C PHE A 130 10.99 -16.90 23.50
N VAL A 131 11.81 -15.85 23.55
CA VAL A 131 11.42 -14.48 23.15
C VAL A 131 11.01 -14.45 21.69
N THR A 132 11.74 -15.14 20.80
CA THR A 132 11.39 -15.21 19.37
C THR A 132 10.00 -15.81 19.17
N THR A 133 9.75 -16.97 19.79
CA THR A 133 8.47 -17.69 19.65
C THR A 133 7.31 -16.91 20.26
N ALA A 134 7.50 -16.39 21.47
CA ALA A 134 6.45 -15.69 22.20
C ALA A 134 6.09 -14.34 21.57
N VAL A 135 7.09 -13.59 21.08
CA VAL A 135 6.85 -12.30 20.41
C VAL A 135 6.15 -12.50 19.06
N ASP A 136 6.61 -13.43 18.22
CA ASP A 136 5.99 -13.68 16.91
C ASP A 136 4.54 -14.16 17.08
N GLY A 137 4.30 -15.11 17.99
CA GLY A 137 2.95 -15.60 18.30
C GLY A 137 2.01 -14.48 18.74
N TYR A 138 2.45 -13.64 19.69
CA TYR A 138 1.66 -12.53 20.19
C TYR A 138 1.32 -11.51 19.09
N VAL A 139 2.31 -11.08 18.30
CA VAL A 139 2.11 -10.06 17.26
C VAL A 139 1.23 -10.57 16.13
N ARG A 140 1.36 -11.85 15.74
CA ARG A 140 0.45 -12.45 14.75
C ARG A 140 -0.98 -12.46 15.23
N GLU A 141 -1.21 -12.89 16.47
CA GLU A 141 -2.56 -13.00 17.04
C GLU A 141 -3.22 -11.62 17.23
N HIS A 142 -2.48 -10.63 17.73
CA HIS A 142 -3.07 -9.35 18.15
C HIS A 142 -2.98 -8.26 17.08
N ARG A 143 -2.05 -8.37 16.12
CA ARG A 143 -1.76 -7.32 15.12
C ARG A 143 -1.87 -7.80 13.68
N GLY A 144 -1.95 -9.10 13.40
CA GLY A 144 -1.93 -9.63 12.03
C GLY A 144 -0.63 -9.29 11.28
N ARG A 145 0.48 -9.23 12.02
CA ARG A 145 1.81 -8.85 11.55
C ARG A 145 2.86 -9.81 12.11
N VAL A 146 4.11 -9.65 11.71
CA VAL A 146 5.25 -10.46 12.16
C VAL A 146 6.21 -9.58 12.96
N GLN A 147 6.77 -10.15 14.02
CA GLN A 147 7.91 -9.59 14.74
C GLN A 147 8.77 -10.76 15.25
N GLN A 148 9.98 -10.85 14.73
CA GLN A 148 10.93 -11.93 15.00
C GLN A 148 12.20 -11.33 15.60
N PRO A 149 12.32 -11.35 16.94
CA PRO A 149 13.57 -11.06 17.62
C PRO A 149 14.73 -11.90 17.08
N ILE A 150 15.92 -11.32 16.98
CA ILE A 150 17.11 -12.00 16.46
C ILE A 150 18.29 -11.88 17.43
N LEU A 151 18.96 -13.01 17.67
CA LEU A 151 20.20 -13.06 18.44
C LEU A 151 21.39 -13.03 17.47
N VAL A 152 22.28 -12.06 17.66
CA VAL A 152 23.49 -11.86 16.85
C VAL A 152 24.71 -11.87 17.77
N TRP A 153 25.67 -12.73 17.47
CA TRP A 153 26.94 -12.79 18.19
C TRP A 153 27.97 -11.85 17.56
N CYS A 154 28.85 -11.28 18.39
CA CYS A 154 30.01 -10.56 17.88
C CYS A 154 31.08 -11.53 17.38
N GLY A 155 31.64 -11.23 16.21
CA GLY A 155 32.63 -12.06 15.51
C GLY A 155 31.99 -13.20 14.70
N GLU A 156 32.77 -13.79 13.79
CA GLU A 156 32.30 -14.85 12.88
C GLU A 156 32.11 -16.21 13.58
N GLU A 157 32.83 -16.48 14.67
CA GLU A 157 32.89 -17.80 15.32
C GLU A 157 32.46 -17.81 16.79
N GLN A 158 31.30 -17.25 17.12
CA GLN A 158 30.82 -17.30 18.50
C GLN A 158 29.38 -17.77 18.58
N ASN A 159 29.22 -18.98 19.12
CA ASN A 159 27.95 -19.56 19.55
C ASN A 159 28.13 -20.17 20.96
N ALA A 160 28.94 -19.50 21.78
CA ALA A 160 29.23 -19.92 23.14
C ALA A 160 28.06 -19.52 24.03
N ASP A 161 27.02 -20.33 24.04
CA ASP A 161 25.88 -20.14 24.93
C ASP A 161 26.34 -20.02 26.39
N PHE A 162 25.65 -19.21 27.17
CA PHE A 162 25.99 -18.98 28.56
C PHE A 162 24.79 -18.67 29.45
N ASP A 163 24.93 -19.04 30.72
CA ASP A 163 23.94 -18.79 31.77
C ASP A 163 23.78 -17.27 32.02
N LEU A 164 22.53 -16.79 32.01
CA LEU A 164 22.16 -15.41 32.32
C LEU A 164 21.67 -15.27 33.75
N CYS A 165 20.74 -16.14 34.17
CA CYS A 165 20.14 -16.10 35.48
C CYS A 165 19.63 -17.48 35.90
N PHE A 166 19.32 -17.62 37.19
CA PHE A 166 18.58 -18.75 37.71
C PHE A 166 17.09 -18.46 37.64
N LYS A 167 16.27 -19.51 37.43
CA LYS A 167 14.82 -19.43 37.50
C LYS A 167 14.42 -18.85 38.85
N SER A 168 13.76 -17.70 38.81
CA SER A 168 13.35 -16.99 40.01
C SER A 168 12.02 -17.55 40.50
N SER A 169 11.92 -17.85 41.79
CA SER A 169 10.62 -18.11 42.43
C SER A 169 9.87 -16.82 42.76
N TYR A 170 10.44 -15.65 42.41
CA TYR A 170 9.86 -14.36 42.75
C TYR A 170 8.65 -14.08 41.86
N THR A 171 7.46 -14.15 42.44
CA THR A 171 6.24 -13.69 41.79
C THR A 171 6.33 -12.18 41.60
N SER A 172 6.22 -11.73 40.35
CA SER A 172 6.23 -10.31 40.00
C SER A 172 5.24 -9.54 40.88
N SER A 173 5.73 -8.49 41.55
CA SER A 173 4.88 -7.57 42.31
C SER A 173 3.92 -6.90 41.33
N ALA A 174 2.62 -6.99 41.60
CA ALA A 174 1.60 -6.29 40.84
C ALA A 174 1.97 -4.80 40.67
N ALA A 175 1.68 -4.25 39.48
CA ALA A 175 1.91 -2.85 39.17
C ALA A 175 1.28 -1.97 40.27
N SER A 176 2.04 -0.99 40.77
CA SER A 176 1.56 -0.15 41.86
C SER A 176 0.50 0.82 41.36
N THR A 177 -0.52 1.12 42.19
CA THR A 177 -1.59 2.08 41.90
C THR A 177 -1.08 3.44 41.42
N GLU A 178 0.14 3.82 41.83
CA GLU A 178 0.78 5.08 41.44
C GLU A 178 1.23 5.10 39.98
N GLN A 179 1.68 3.97 39.43
CA GLN A 179 2.05 3.86 38.02
C GLN A 179 0.84 4.08 37.11
N GLU A 180 -0.32 3.53 37.48
CA GLU A 180 -1.54 3.70 36.68
C GLU A 180 -2.04 5.15 36.72
N LYS A 181 -1.99 5.81 37.88
CA LYS A 181 -2.31 7.25 37.98
C LYS A 181 -1.41 8.10 37.10
N SER A 182 -0.11 7.84 37.10
CA SER A 182 0.85 8.55 36.25
C SER A 182 0.56 8.31 34.76
N ARG A 183 0.22 7.07 34.38
CA ARG A 183 -0.17 6.71 33.02
C ARG A 183 -1.42 7.47 32.55
N LEU A 184 -2.47 7.50 33.36
CA LEU A 184 -3.71 8.24 33.06
C LEU A 184 -3.45 9.75 32.90
N ALA A 185 -2.56 10.33 33.72
CA ALA A 185 -2.15 11.71 33.58
C ALA A 185 -1.45 11.97 32.23
N ASN A 186 -0.56 11.07 31.81
CA ASN A 186 0.14 11.18 30.53
C ASN A 186 -0.81 11.00 29.33
N ILE A 187 -1.78 10.08 29.40
CA ILE A 187 -2.83 9.91 28.38
C ILE A 187 -3.61 11.23 28.20
N LYS A 188 -4.01 11.84 29.33
CA LYS A 188 -4.70 13.13 29.30
C LYS A 188 -3.83 14.22 28.67
N ARG A 189 -2.54 14.27 29.00
CA ARG A 189 -1.59 15.24 28.42
C ARG A 189 -1.43 15.05 26.91
N LEU A 190 -1.24 13.82 26.44
CA LEU A 190 -1.15 13.50 25.01
C LEU A 190 -2.43 13.87 24.24
N SER A 191 -3.60 13.60 24.83
CA SER A 191 -4.90 13.99 24.24
C SER A 191 -5.04 15.51 24.08
N ILE A 192 -4.59 16.27 25.07
CA ILE A 192 -4.54 17.74 24.99
C ILE A 192 -3.60 18.17 23.86
N ALA A 193 -2.41 17.58 23.76
CA ALA A 193 -1.43 17.92 22.73
C ALA A 193 -1.95 17.66 21.30
N TRP A 194 -2.66 16.55 21.08
CA TRP A 194 -3.34 16.28 19.80
C TRP A 194 -4.45 17.30 19.49
N THR A 195 -5.22 17.70 20.50
CA THR A 195 -6.25 18.73 20.33
C THR A 195 -5.64 20.09 19.98
N GLU A 196 -4.51 20.45 20.61
CA GLU A 196 -3.78 21.67 20.28
C GLU A 196 -3.13 21.61 18.91
N PHE A 197 -2.64 20.44 18.47
CA PHE A 197 -2.16 20.24 17.11
C PHE A 197 -3.23 20.58 16.07
N ASP A 198 -4.46 20.11 16.25
CA ASP A 198 -5.56 20.41 15.32
C ASP A 198 -5.83 21.92 15.23
N LYS A 199 -5.86 22.60 16.38
CA LYS A 199 -6.04 24.06 16.43
C LYS A 199 -4.87 24.82 15.84
N TRP A 200 -3.65 24.34 16.06
CA TRP A 200 -2.42 24.91 15.50
C TRP A 200 -2.42 24.74 13.98
N ASN A 201 -2.68 23.53 13.48
CA ASN A 201 -2.74 23.19 12.07
C ASN A 201 -3.83 23.96 11.30
N GLN A 202 -4.94 24.33 11.94
CA GLN A 202 -5.96 25.21 11.35
C GLN A 202 -5.51 26.66 11.19
N ARG A 203 -4.58 27.13 12.04
CA ARG A 203 -4.07 28.51 12.05
C ARG A 203 -2.77 28.66 11.26
N THR A 204 -2.00 27.58 11.11
CA THR A 204 -0.75 27.57 10.36
C THR A 204 -1.04 27.50 8.85
N PRO A 205 -0.46 28.38 8.04
CA PRO A 205 -0.62 28.35 6.60
C PRO A 205 -0.11 27.05 5.96
N SER A 206 -0.69 26.65 4.84
CA SER A 206 -0.40 25.40 4.14
C SER A 206 1.03 25.24 3.62
N TYR A 207 1.84 26.31 3.62
CA TYR A 207 3.21 26.31 3.13
C TYR A 207 4.25 25.80 4.14
N ASP A 208 3.88 25.58 5.40
CA ASP A 208 4.79 25.00 6.40
C ASP A 208 4.58 23.49 6.58
N SER A 209 4.60 22.76 5.46
CA SER A 209 4.38 21.31 5.43
C SER A 209 5.44 20.53 6.21
N TRP A 210 6.67 21.06 6.27
CA TRP A 210 7.78 20.44 7.00
C TRP A 210 7.61 20.55 8.52
N GLN A 211 7.36 21.75 9.05
CA GLN A 211 7.14 21.91 10.50
C GLN A 211 5.92 21.10 10.95
N ARG A 212 4.86 21.08 10.14
CA ARG A 212 3.70 20.23 10.38
C ARG A 212 4.08 18.75 10.45
N ALA A 213 4.86 18.25 9.48
CA ALA A 213 5.33 16.87 9.48
C ALA A 213 6.20 16.56 10.72
N LYS A 214 7.08 17.48 11.12
CA LYS A 214 7.93 17.35 12.32
C LYS A 214 7.09 17.25 13.60
N VAL A 215 6.09 18.13 13.78
CA VAL A 215 5.19 18.08 14.95
C VAL A 215 4.39 16.79 14.97
N LEU A 216 3.85 16.38 13.82
CA LEU A 216 3.09 15.13 13.69
C LEU A 216 3.95 13.91 14.05
N ALA A 217 5.17 13.83 13.52
CA ALA A 217 6.11 12.76 13.82
C ALA A 217 6.43 12.69 15.33
N ARG A 218 6.64 13.85 16.00
CA ARG A 218 6.88 13.92 17.44
C ARG A 218 5.68 13.50 18.28
N LEU A 219 4.47 13.89 17.89
CA LEU A 219 3.24 13.44 18.56
C LEU A 219 3.03 11.93 18.43
N THR A 220 3.22 11.38 17.23
CA THR A 220 3.18 9.93 17.01
C THR A 220 4.26 9.22 17.82
N ARG A 221 5.46 9.79 17.91
CA ARG A 221 6.55 9.24 18.73
C ARG A 221 6.19 9.26 20.22
N ALA A 222 5.64 10.35 20.73
CA ALA A 222 5.18 10.46 22.11
C ALA A 222 4.10 9.41 22.40
N GLU A 223 3.14 9.24 21.50
CA GLU A 223 2.12 8.19 21.61
C GLU A 223 2.73 6.79 21.72
N GLN A 224 3.67 6.45 20.83
CA GLN A 224 4.37 5.16 20.89
C GLN A 224 5.11 4.98 22.23
N LEU A 225 5.80 6.02 22.71
CA LEU A 225 6.55 5.97 23.98
C LEU A 225 5.62 5.80 25.18
N LEU A 226 4.46 6.47 25.18
CA LEU A 226 3.44 6.30 26.22
C LEU A 226 2.98 4.84 26.30
N TRP A 227 2.68 4.24 25.15
CA TRP A 227 2.21 2.85 25.07
C TRP A 227 3.31 1.82 25.31
N ALA A 228 4.58 2.19 25.14
CA ALA A 228 5.73 1.37 25.48
C ALA A 228 5.98 1.25 26.99
N GLY A 229 5.21 1.97 27.83
CA GLY A 229 5.22 1.84 29.28
C GLY A 229 6.07 2.87 30.03
N THR A 230 6.08 2.76 31.36
CA THR A 230 6.69 3.76 32.26
C THR A 230 8.21 3.90 32.12
N ALA A 231 8.89 2.88 31.59
CA ALA A 231 10.32 2.94 31.26
C ALA A 231 10.66 4.08 30.28
N TYR A 232 9.69 4.51 29.47
CA TYR A 232 9.85 5.55 28.44
C TYR A 232 9.26 6.90 28.84
N GLN A 233 8.86 7.07 30.11
CA GLN A 233 8.17 8.27 30.58
C GLN A 233 8.99 9.55 30.40
N LYS A 234 10.31 9.50 30.59
CA LYS A 234 11.17 10.68 30.41
C LYS A 234 11.19 11.14 28.95
N GLN A 235 11.32 10.21 28.02
CA GLN A 235 11.31 10.48 26.58
C GLN A 235 9.94 10.96 26.12
N PHE A 236 8.85 10.37 26.64
CA PHE A 236 7.49 10.85 26.41
C PHE A 236 7.35 12.32 26.82
N THR A 237 7.75 12.66 28.04
CA THR A 237 7.69 14.03 28.55
C THR A 237 8.50 14.97 27.66
N HIS A 238 9.70 14.56 27.27
CA HIS A 238 10.58 15.35 26.40
C HIS A 238 9.93 15.66 25.04
N GLU A 239 9.34 14.67 24.37
CA GLU A 239 8.67 14.88 23.08
C GLU A 239 7.45 15.79 23.21
N ILE A 240 6.65 15.62 24.26
CA ILE A 240 5.52 16.51 24.52
C ILE A 240 5.99 17.94 24.82
N ASP A 241 7.05 18.12 25.61
CA ASP A 241 7.61 19.45 25.91
C ASP A 241 8.14 20.15 24.65
N LEU A 242 8.66 19.39 23.67
CA LEU A 242 9.08 19.92 22.37
C LEU A 242 7.89 20.36 21.52
N VAL A 243 6.83 19.56 21.49
CA VAL A 243 5.58 19.88 20.77
C VAL A 243 4.90 21.11 21.39
N GLU A 244 4.78 21.16 22.72
CA GLU A 244 4.19 22.29 23.43
C GLU A 244 4.97 23.60 23.20
N ARG A 245 6.31 23.54 23.08
CA ARG A 245 7.12 24.69 22.69
C ARG A 245 6.79 25.21 21.29
N VAL A 246 6.64 24.32 20.30
CA VAL A 246 6.25 24.71 18.94
C VAL A 246 4.86 25.34 18.91
N PHE A 247 3.93 24.91 19.77
CA PHE A 247 2.61 25.53 19.88
C PHE A 247 2.64 26.90 20.55
N ALA A 248 3.61 27.16 21.43
CA ALA A 248 3.77 28.43 22.13
C ALA A 248 4.47 29.50 21.28
N GLU A 249 5.29 29.10 20.32
CA GLU A 249 5.94 30.01 19.39
C GLU A 249 4.89 30.69 18.49
N PRO A 250 4.92 32.04 18.36
CA PRO A 250 4.04 32.72 17.41
C PRO A 250 4.34 32.19 16.01
N VAL A 251 3.30 31.92 15.21
CA VAL A 251 3.45 31.53 13.80
C VAL A 251 3.96 32.74 13.01
N THR A 252 5.24 33.05 13.17
CA THR A 252 5.96 34.02 12.34
C THR A 252 6.43 33.24 11.13
N SER A 253 5.90 33.55 9.95
CA SER A 253 6.46 33.05 8.71
C SER A 253 7.95 33.38 8.70
N ALA A 254 8.82 32.36 8.80
CA ALA A 254 10.27 32.54 8.68
C ALA A 254 10.65 33.05 7.27
N TRP A 255 9.72 32.89 6.32
CA TRP A 255 9.82 33.44 4.98
C TRP A 255 9.26 34.86 4.99
N PRO A 256 10.04 35.89 4.64
CA PRO A 256 9.48 37.20 4.36
C PRO A 256 8.38 37.03 3.32
N ASP A 257 7.24 37.72 3.49
CA ASP A 257 6.10 37.70 2.56
C ASP A 257 6.52 37.90 1.09
N ALA A 258 7.70 38.49 0.86
CA ALA A 258 8.34 38.66 -0.44
C ALA A 258 8.76 37.37 -1.18
N ILE A 259 8.87 36.20 -0.51
CA ILE A 259 9.40 34.97 -1.15
C ILE A 259 8.29 34.00 -1.60
N CYS A 260 7.07 34.12 -1.04
CA CYS A 260 5.90 33.33 -1.41
C CYS A 260 5.37 33.74 -2.80
N GLY A 261 6.03 33.25 -3.86
CA GLY A 261 5.71 33.55 -5.26
C GLY A 261 6.93 33.58 -6.17
N SER A 262 8.14 33.47 -5.62
CA SER A 262 9.36 33.53 -6.42
C SER A 262 9.65 32.21 -7.12
N SER A 263 9.80 32.25 -8.44
CA SER A 263 10.24 31.10 -9.21
C SER A 263 11.62 30.61 -8.74
N LEU A 264 11.92 29.32 -8.96
CA LEU A 264 13.24 28.73 -8.69
C LEU A 264 14.38 29.57 -9.34
N ALA A 265 14.09 30.19 -10.49
CA ALA A 265 14.98 31.12 -11.17
C ALA A 265 15.26 32.42 -10.38
N PHE A 266 14.30 32.93 -9.62
CA PHE A 266 14.50 34.07 -8.71
C PHE A 266 15.39 33.66 -7.52
N LEU A 267 15.16 32.49 -6.93
CA LEU A 267 15.99 31.97 -5.84
C LEU A 267 17.45 31.77 -6.29
N HIS A 268 17.68 31.24 -7.49
CA HIS A 268 19.03 31.16 -8.08
C HIS A 268 19.70 32.53 -8.22
N ARG A 269 18.93 33.55 -8.64
CA ARG A 269 19.42 34.91 -8.85
C ARG A 269 19.71 35.64 -7.52
N VAL A 270 18.92 35.42 -6.47
CA VAL A 270 19.11 35.99 -5.12
C VAL A 270 20.30 35.34 -4.41
N HIS A 271 20.52 34.05 -4.59
CA HIS A 271 21.65 33.33 -4.00
C HIS A 271 22.95 33.39 -4.82
N GLY A 272 22.98 34.19 -5.89
CA GLY A 272 24.20 34.36 -6.72
C GLY A 272 24.66 33.11 -7.45
N ARG A 273 23.84 32.04 -7.49
CA ARG A 273 24.13 30.82 -8.25
C ARG A 273 23.52 30.97 -9.63
N ASP A 274 24.31 31.46 -10.58
CA ASP A 274 23.95 31.41 -11.99
C ASP A 274 24.16 29.98 -12.53
N PRO A 275 23.10 29.21 -12.81
CA PRO A 275 23.24 27.83 -13.28
C PRO A 275 23.94 27.74 -14.65
N ILE A 276 24.03 28.85 -15.40
CA ILE A 276 24.77 28.93 -16.65
C ILE A 276 26.29 29.00 -16.39
N ALA A 277 26.70 29.65 -15.29
CA ALA A 277 28.11 29.70 -14.89
C ALA A 277 28.61 28.34 -14.38
N GLU A 278 27.78 27.58 -13.66
CA GLU A 278 28.15 26.24 -13.15
C GLU A 278 28.27 25.20 -14.27
N ARG A 279 27.43 25.26 -15.32
CA ARG A 279 27.58 24.38 -16.50
C ARG A 279 28.82 24.67 -17.34
N SER A 280 29.37 25.88 -17.25
CA SER A 280 30.62 26.24 -17.93
C SER A 280 31.86 25.80 -17.15
N ALA A 281 31.72 25.53 -15.83
CA ALA A 281 32.82 25.10 -14.97
C ALA A 281 33.04 23.57 -14.97
N SER A 282 32.00 22.77 -15.25
CA SER A 282 32.10 21.31 -15.35
C SER A 282 32.46 20.87 -16.77
N GLY A 283 33.66 21.24 -17.23
CA GLY A 283 34.24 20.74 -18.47
C GLY A 283 34.61 19.25 -18.38
N LEU A 284 33.62 18.37 -18.56
CA LEU A 284 33.84 16.97 -18.92
C LEU A 284 33.49 16.77 -20.39
N SER A 285 34.54 16.83 -21.20
CA SER A 285 34.52 16.50 -22.63
C SER A 285 34.30 14.99 -22.80
N LEU A 286 33.11 14.61 -23.27
CA LEU A 286 32.86 13.27 -23.80
C LEU A 286 33.23 13.29 -25.28
N ALA A 287 34.38 12.67 -25.59
CA ALA A 287 34.80 12.37 -26.95
C ALA A 287 33.79 11.42 -27.62
N SER A 288 33.42 11.74 -28.85
CA SER A 288 32.56 10.96 -29.72
C SER A 288 33.28 9.69 -30.18
N GLU A 289 32.84 8.53 -29.69
CA GLU A 289 33.28 7.22 -30.16
C GLU A 289 32.30 6.63 -31.17
N SER A 290 32.88 6.00 -32.18
CA SER A 290 32.34 5.77 -33.51
C SER A 290 31.47 4.51 -33.59
N GLN A 291 30.35 4.58 -34.31
CA GLN A 291 29.55 3.40 -34.68
C GLN A 291 30.29 2.48 -35.66
N PRO A 292 30.17 1.13 -35.54
CA PRO A 292 30.45 0.23 -36.63
C PRO A 292 29.19 -0.12 -37.44
N SER A 293 29.41 -0.08 -38.75
CA SER A 293 28.63 -0.49 -39.91
C SER A 293 27.87 -1.82 -39.83
N GLN A 294 26.62 -1.81 -40.33
CA GLN A 294 25.91 -3.00 -40.84
C GLN A 294 26.28 -3.28 -42.30
N PRO A 295 26.29 -4.56 -42.75
CA PRO A 295 26.27 -4.88 -44.17
C PRO A 295 24.88 -5.30 -44.66
N ASN A 296 24.56 -4.78 -45.85
CA ASN A 296 23.47 -5.14 -46.75
C ASN A 296 23.41 -6.64 -47.07
N THR A 297 22.22 -7.18 -47.33
CA THR A 297 21.88 -7.88 -48.58
C THR A 297 20.38 -8.20 -48.66
N SER A 298 19.70 -7.60 -49.64
CA SER A 298 18.48 -8.14 -50.28
C SER A 298 18.90 -9.05 -51.44
N PRO A 299 18.02 -9.93 -51.97
CA PRO A 299 17.26 -9.51 -53.15
C PRO A 299 15.83 -10.07 -53.30
N ALA A 300 14.95 -9.16 -53.72
CA ALA A 300 14.06 -9.25 -54.90
C ALA A 300 13.08 -10.43 -55.11
N ALA A 301 11.78 -10.11 -55.21
CA ALA A 301 10.98 -10.20 -56.45
C ALA A 301 9.47 -10.01 -56.17
N ALA A 302 8.85 -9.04 -56.84
CA ALA A 302 7.40 -8.93 -57.05
C ALA A 302 7.04 -9.57 -58.42
N PRO A 303 5.77 -9.87 -58.77
CA PRO A 303 4.77 -8.82 -59.07
C PRO A 303 3.31 -9.13 -58.63
N GLY A 304 2.46 -8.09 -58.56
CA GLY A 304 1.00 -8.17 -58.36
C GLY A 304 0.23 -8.64 -59.62
N PRO A 305 -1.07 -8.30 -59.85
CA PRO A 305 -1.96 -7.38 -59.11
C PRO A 305 -3.42 -7.90 -58.89
N ALA A 306 -4.21 -7.06 -58.18
CA ALA A 306 -5.65 -6.77 -58.27
C ALA A 306 -6.65 -7.81 -58.83
N VAL A 307 -7.80 -7.95 -58.15
CA VAL A 307 -9.15 -7.62 -58.68
C VAL A 307 -10.20 -7.80 -57.57
N ALA A 308 -11.21 -6.93 -57.66
CA ALA A 308 -12.30 -6.75 -56.73
C ALA A 308 -13.46 -7.74 -56.94
N MET A 309 -14.35 -7.72 -55.94
CA MET A 309 -15.81 -7.81 -56.07
C MET A 309 -16.53 -9.16 -56.20
N THR A 310 -17.66 -9.16 -55.49
CA THR A 310 -18.94 -9.86 -55.73
C THR A 310 -19.21 -11.23 -55.11
N SER A 311 -20.03 -11.17 -54.06
CA SER A 311 -21.08 -12.14 -53.72
C SER A 311 -21.97 -12.46 -54.93
N PRO A 312 -22.60 -13.64 -54.92
CA PRO A 312 -24.07 -13.70 -54.97
C PRO A 312 -24.60 -14.74 -53.96
N GLY A 313 -25.73 -14.53 -53.29
CA GLY A 313 -27.00 -14.12 -53.86
C GLY A 313 -27.87 -15.37 -54.01
N THR A 314 -28.69 -15.61 -52.99
CA THR A 314 -29.68 -16.68 -52.84
C THR A 314 -30.75 -16.66 -53.91
N ASP A 315 -31.03 -17.82 -54.51
CA ASP A 315 -32.20 -18.12 -55.32
C ASP A 315 -33.25 -18.85 -54.46
N THR A 316 -34.49 -18.37 -54.39
CA THR A 316 -35.67 -18.95 -55.07
C THR A 316 -37.00 -18.44 -54.50
N LYS A 317 -37.87 -18.01 -55.43
CA LYS A 317 -39.35 -18.21 -55.52
C LYS A 317 -40.21 -17.67 -54.35
N SER A 318 -41.34 -17.02 -54.56
CA SER A 318 -42.27 -16.94 -55.69
C SER A 318 -43.20 -15.75 -55.43
N ASP A 319 -43.73 -15.11 -56.46
CA ASP A 319 -45.10 -14.59 -56.33
C ASP A 319 -45.87 -14.59 -57.65
N ASN A 320 -47.16 -14.80 -57.48
CA ASN A 320 -48.19 -15.02 -58.50
C ASN A 320 -48.77 -13.70 -59.03
N SER A 321 -49.33 -13.83 -60.22
CA SER A 321 -50.32 -13.00 -60.93
C SER A 321 -51.22 -12.05 -60.11
N ASP A 322 -51.13 -10.76 -60.45
CA ASP A 322 -52.11 -9.96 -61.21
C ASP A 322 -53.62 -9.91 -60.84
N VAL A 323 -54.05 -8.65 -60.62
CA VAL A 323 -55.29 -7.98 -61.10
C VAL A 323 -56.54 -7.97 -60.19
N ALA A 324 -56.80 -6.83 -59.52
CA ALA A 324 -57.90 -5.87 -59.82
C ALA A 324 -58.35 -5.01 -58.60
N ASP A 325 -58.35 -3.69 -58.82
CA ASP A 325 -59.17 -2.60 -58.25
C ASP A 325 -59.69 -2.60 -56.79
N GLY A 326 -59.29 -1.54 -56.06
CA GLY A 326 -60.13 -0.97 -54.98
C GLY A 326 -59.38 -0.40 -53.77
N LYS A 327 -59.25 0.92 -53.73
CA LYS A 327 -59.24 1.80 -52.53
C LYS A 327 -58.75 1.23 -51.17
N LYS A 328 -57.63 1.82 -50.72
CA LYS A 328 -57.25 2.19 -49.33
C LYS A 328 -57.30 1.11 -48.23
N ALA A 329 -56.14 1.02 -47.55
CA ALA A 329 -55.93 0.58 -46.18
C ALA A 329 -56.10 -0.92 -45.92
N SER A 330 -54.96 -1.61 -45.88
CA SER A 330 -54.79 -2.77 -45.03
C SER A 330 -53.47 -2.60 -44.28
N ASP A 331 -53.57 -1.95 -43.14
CA ASP A 331 -52.55 -1.93 -42.09
C ASP A 331 -52.18 -3.38 -41.78
N ALA A 332 -51.02 -3.83 -42.27
CA ALA A 332 -50.40 -5.03 -41.77
C ALA A 332 -50.06 -4.75 -40.30
N LEU A 333 -50.85 -5.32 -39.38
CA LEU A 333 -50.63 -5.18 -37.94
C LEU A 333 -49.19 -5.64 -37.65
N SER A 334 -48.33 -4.67 -37.33
CA SER A 334 -46.99 -4.94 -36.84
C SER A 334 -47.08 -5.95 -35.68
N PRO A 335 -46.17 -6.93 -35.62
CA PRO A 335 -46.14 -7.87 -34.50
C PRO A 335 -46.08 -7.08 -33.17
N PRO A 336 -46.75 -7.56 -32.11
CA PRO A 336 -46.78 -6.86 -30.84
C PRO A 336 -45.34 -6.66 -30.33
N PRO A 337 -45.04 -5.50 -29.72
CA PRO A 337 -43.70 -5.21 -29.24
C PRO A 337 -43.29 -6.22 -28.18
N THR A 338 -42.03 -6.67 -28.24
CA THR A 338 -41.46 -7.57 -27.23
C THR A 338 -41.40 -6.88 -25.86
N PRO A 339 -41.35 -7.61 -24.73
CA PRO A 339 -41.24 -7.00 -23.41
C PRO A 339 -40.06 -6.03 -23.28
N ALA A 340 -38.92 -6.34 -23.91
CA ALA A 340 -37.77 -5.45 -23.97
C ALA A 340 -38.08 -4.15 -24.73
N GLN A 341 -38.76 -4.23 -25.87
CA GLN A 341 -39.20 -3.07 -26.64
C GLN A 341 -40.22 -2.21 -25.88
N GLN A 342 -41.10 -2.84 -25.11
CA GLN A 342 -42.04 -2.14 -24.23
C GLN A 342 -41.31 -1.39 -23.11
N ILE A 343 -40.32 -2.03 -22.46
CA ILE A 343 -39.49 -1.39 -21.43
C ILE A 343 -38.69 -0.22 -22.00
N ILE A 344 -38.02 -0.41 -23.13
CA ILE A 344 -37.23 0.65 -23.78
C ILE A 344 -38.16 1.80 -24.19
N GLY A 345 -39.26 1.51 -24.87
CA GLY A 345 -40.22 2.52 -25.31
C GLY A 345 -40.79 3.35 -24.16
N TRP A 346 -41.10 2.68 -23.03
CA TRP A 346 -41.54 3.35 -21.81
C TRP A 346 -40.43 4.20 -21.17
N LEU A 347 -39.21 3.64 -21.03
CA LEU A 347 -38.07 4.36 -20.45
C LEU A 347 -37.72 5.61 -21.25
N THR A 348 -37.74 5.55 -22.58
CA THR A 348 -37.35 6.67 -23.47
C THR A 348 -38.49 7.65 -23.78
N PHE A 349 -39.71 7.42 -23.32
CA PHE A 349 -40.87 8.25 -23.68
C PHE A 349 -40.68 9.71 -23.27
N ASN A 350 -40.66 10.68 -24.18
CA ASN A 350 -40.34 12.07 -23.82
C ASN A 350 -41.53 12.87 -23.25
N GLY A 351 -42.68 12.25 -23.01
CA GLY A 351 -43.88 12.92 -22.51
C GLY A 351 -44.80 13.49 -23.59
N GLN A 352 -44.39 13.51 -24.86
CA GLN A 352 -45.23 13.96 -25.97
C GLN A 352 -45.94 12.77 -26.62
N THR A 353 -47.26 12.69 -26.48
CA THR A 353 -48.07 11.74 -27.26
C THR A 353 -48.32 12.31 -28.64
N LYS A 354 -48.18 11.48 -29.67
CA LYS A 354 -48.74 11.80 -30.99
C LYS A 354 -50.26 11.90 -30.84
N GLU A 355 -50.87 12.90 -31.45
CA GLU A 355 -52.31 13.18 -31.34
C GLU A 355 -53.11 11.89 -31.64
N GLY A 356 -53.80 11.37 -30.63
CA GLY A 356 -54.60 10.14 -30.72
C GLY A 356 -53.93 8.83 -30.29
N GLN A 357 -52.65 8.80 -29.90
CA GLN A 357 -52.02 7.60 -29.31
C GLN A 357 -51.84 7.75 -27.78
N PRO A 358 -52.26 6.74 -26.98
CA PRO A 358 -52.02 6.77 -25.53
C PRO A 358 -50.52 6.67 -25.22
N PRO A 359 -50.07 7.23 -24.08
CA PRO A 359 -48.68 7.06 -23.62
C PRO A 359 -48.39 5.56 -23.41
N PRO A 360 -47.13 5.11 -23.60
CA PRO A 360 -46.78 3.72 -23.42
C PRO A 360 -47.08 3.29 -21.97
N GLU A 361 -47.78 2.17 -21.82
CA GLU A 361 -48.10 1.62 -20.50
C GLU A 361 -46.83 1.19 -19.77
N ARG A 362 -46.81 1.40 -18.44
CA ARG A 362 -45.70 0.97 -17.58
C ARG A 362 -45.60 -0.55 -17.62
N PRO A 363 -44.47 -1.14 -18.04
CA PRO A 363 -44.32 -2.58 -18.11
C PRO A 363 -44.36 -3.19 -16.70
N GLY A 364 -44.87 -4.42 -16.61
CA GLY A 364 -44.81 -5.20 -15.37
C GLY A 364 -43.36 -5.39 -14.92
N LEU A 365 -43.08 -5.14 -13.64
CA LEU A 365 -41.73 -5.21 -13.08
C LEU A 365 -41.28 -6.69 -13.01
N PRO A 366 -40.22 -7.11 -13.73
CA PRO A 366 -39.63 -8.44 -13.52
C PRO A 366 -38.94 -8.49 -12.15
N ARG A 367 -38.25 -9.60 -11.82
CA ARG A 367 -37.40 -9.62 -10.61
C ARG A 367 -36.44 -8.43 -10.65
N ARG A 368 -36.31 -7.71 -9.53
CA ARG A 368 -35.51 -6.48 -9.43
C ARG A 368 -34.12 -6.61 -10.04
N SER A 369 -33.39 -7.68 -9.70
CA SER A 369 -32.06 -7.94 -10.24
C SER A 369 -32.06 -8.14 -11.77
N ALA A 370 -33.10 -8.74 -12.34
CA ALA A 370 -33.23 -8.87 -13.79
C ALA A 370 -33.56 -7.54 -14.46
N ALA A 371 -34.39 -6.70 -13.83
CA ALA A 371 -34.66 -5.34 -14.31
C ALA A 371 -33.37 -4.49 -14.32
N VAL A 372 -32.60 -4.55 -13.23
CA VAL A 372 -31.32 -3.84 -13.09
C VAL A 372 -30.31 -4.33 -14.12
N GLY A 373 -30.08 -5.65 -14.22
CA GLY A 373 -29.12 -6.20 -15.18
C GLY A 373 -29.47 -5.85 -16.62
N PHE A 374 -30.76 -5.94 -16.99
CA PHE A 374 -31.23 -5.55 -18.32
C PHE A 374 -30.98 -4.08 -18.62
N VAL A 375 -31.38 -3.18 -17.72
CA VAL A 375 -31.25 -1.73 -17.95
C VAL A 375 -29.79 -1.29 -17.94
N TYR A 376 -28.96 -1.87 -17.07
CA TYR A 376 -27.52 -1.61 -17.08
C TYR A 376 -26.89 -2.00 -18.42
N ALA A 377 -27.12 -3.24 -18.88
CA ALA A 377 -26.60 -3.70 -20.16
C ALA A 377 -27.08 -2.82 -21.33
N TRP A 378 -28.38 -2.51 -21.36
CA TRP A 378 -28.95 -1.66 -22.41
C TRP A 378 -28.36 -0.24 -22.42
N LEU A 379 -28.18 0.39 -21.26
CA LEU A 379 -27.60 1.74 -21.16
C LEU A 379 -26.09 1.75 -21.46
N SER A 380 -25.37 0.67 -21.15
CA SER A 380 -23.97 0.51 -21.55
C SER A 380 -23.84 0.48 -23.07
N ASP A 381 -24.70 -0.27 -23.75
CA ASP A 381 -24.72 -0.36 -25.22
C ASP A 381 -25.30 0.90 -25.89
N ASN A 382 -26.13 1.66 -25.17
CA ASN A 382 -26.86 2.80 -25.71
C ASN A 382 -26.69 4.05 -24.85
N SER A 383 -25.43 4.43 -24.63
CA SER A 383 -25.03 5.56 -23.79
C SER A 383 -25.71 6.89 -24.12
N GLN A 384 -26.19 7.08 -25.35
CA GLN A 384 -26.96 8.26 -25.77
C GLN A 384 -28.31 8.41 -25.05
N PHE A 385 -28.87 7.33 -24.47
CA PHE A 385 -30.12 7.40 -23.70
C PHE A 385 -29.90 7.61 -22.21
N VAL A 386 -28.65 7.74 -21.76
CA VAL A 386 -28.35 7.95 -20.34
C VAL A 386 -28.64 9.40 -19.98
N ASN A 387 -29.85 9.65 -19.49
CA ASN A 387 -30.29 10.95 -19.00
C ASN A 387 -31.13 10.81 -17.70
N ALA A 388 -31.31 11.95 -17.01
CA ALA A 388 -32.01 11.98 -15.72
C ALA A 388 -33.45 11.45 -15.83
N ALA A 389 -34.17 11.74 -16.91
CA ALA A 389 -35.56 11.31 -17.07
C ALA A 389 -35.68 9.79 -17.22
N VAL A 390 -34.80 9.18 -18.02
CA VAL A 390 -34.73 7.73 -18.21
C VAL A 390 -34.40 7.02 -16.90
N LEU A 391 -33.40 7.50 -16.16
CA LEU A 391 -33.00 6.88 -14.89
C LEU A 391 -33.99 7.13 -13.77
N ASN A 392 -34.62 8.31 -13.68
CA ASN A 392 -35.68 8.57 -12.69
C ASN A 392 -36.83 7.58 -12.89
N ARG A 393 -37.29 7.40 -14.13
CA ARG A 393 -38.34 6.42 -14.43
C ARG A 393 -37.90 5.01 -14.08
N PHE A 394 -36.67 4.64 -14.40
CA PHE A 394 -36.15 3.32 -14.03
C PHE A 394 -36.10 3.11 -12.51
N LEU A 395 -35.62 4.08 -11.74
CA LEU A 395 -35.54 3.99 -10.28
C LEU A 395 -36.92 3.99 -9.63
N ASP A 396 -37.86 4.77 -10.16
CA ASP A 396 -39.28 4.73 -9.79
C ASP A 396 -39.93 3.39 -10.18
N TRP A 397 -39.41 2.75 -11.23
CA TRP A 397 -39.87 1.44 -11.66
C TRP A 397 -39.52 0.35 -10.66
N ILE A 398 -38.25 0.29 -10.24
CA ILE A 398 -37.72 -0.72 -9.32
C ILE A 398 -38.03 -0.41 -7.84
N GLY A 399 -38.39 0.83 -7.53
CA GLY A 399 -38.73 1.30 -6.19
C GLY A 399 -37.53 1.56 -5.26
N PRO A 400 -37.78 1.95 -4.00
CA PRO A 400 -36.72 2.18 -3.01
C PRO A 400 -35.94 0.88 -2.73
N VAL A 401 -34.72 1.01 -2.18
CA VAL A 401 -33.92 -0.14 -1.74
C VAL A 401 -34.57 -0.74 -0.49
N PRO A 402 -35.04 -2.01 -0.54
CA PRO A 402 -35.67 -2.64 0.61
C PRO A 402 -34.64 -3.04 1.69
N ASP A 403 -33.43 -3.44 1.27
CA ASP A 403 -32.30 -3.80 2.14
C ASP A 403 -30.97 -3.43 1.44
N PRO A 404 -30.06 -2.68 2.07
CA PRO A 404 -28.73 -2.37 1.52
C PRO A 404 -27.95 -3.59 1.03
N LYS A 405 -28.13 -4.77 1.64
CA LYS A 405 -27.43 -6.01 1.24
C LYS A 405 -27.98 -6.64 -0.05
N SER A 406 -29.16 -6.21 -0.49
CA SER A 406 -29.79 -6.69 -1.72
C SER A 406 -29.41 -5.88 -2.96
N VAL A 407 -28.64 -4.81 -2.79
CA VAL A 407 -28.22 -3.91 -3.86
C VAL A 407 -27.14 -4.58 -4.69
N THR A 408 -27.49 -4.96 -5.92
CA THR A 408 -26.52 -5.39 -6.92
C THR A 408 -25.59 -4.24 -7.30
N ARG A 409 -24.37 -4.54 -7.75
CA ARG A 409 -23.39 -3.54 -8.19
C ARG A 409 -23.97 -2.62 -9.25
N GLU A 410 -24.65 -3.19 -10.23
CA GLU A 410 -25.29 -2.48 -11.33
C GLU A 410 -26.34 -1.50 -10.82
N GLU A 411 -27.09 -1.86 -9.77
CA GLU A 411 -28.08 -0.98 -9.14
C GLU A 411 -27.40 0.19 -8.43
N ALA A 412 -26.33 -0.08 -7.67
CA ALA A 412 -25.56 0.96 -7.00
C ALA A 412 -25.02 1.98 -8.01
N LEU A 413 -24.46 1.50 -9.12
CA LEU A 413 -23.97 2.34 -10.21
C LEU A 413 -25.09 3.19 -10.83
N LEU A 414 -26.21 2.57 -11.21
CA LEU A 414 -27.35 3.29 -11.79
C LEU A 414 -27.91 4.38 -10.87
N ARG A 415 -27.93 4.15 -9.56
CA ARG A 415 -28.35 5.15 -8.55
C ARG A 415 -27.34 6.29 -8.44
N THR A 416 -26.06 5.98 -8.31
CA THR A 416 -25.02 7.02 -8.26
C THR A 416 -25.07 7.89 -9.51
N ILE A 417 -25.18 7.31 -10.70
CA ILE A 417 -25.27 8.06 -11.95
C ILE A 417 -26.50 8.97 -11.97
N GLN A 418 -27.64 8.45 -11.54
CA GLN A 418 -28.88 9.21 -11.50
C GLN A 418 -28.76 10.44 -10.60
N GLU A 419 -28.13 10.31 -9.42
CA GLU A 419 -27.85 11.45 -8.55
C GLU A 419 -27.03 12.50 -9.30
N HIS A 420 -25.92 12.09 -9.92
CA HIS A 420 -25.05 12.99 -10.70
C HIS A 420 -25.82 13.73 -11.79
N LEU A 421 -26.67 13.02 -12.53
CA LEU A 421 -27.46 13.61 -13.60
C LEU A 421 -28.50 14.59 -13.10
N GLN A 422 -29.18 14.30 -11.98
CA GLN A 422 -30.10 15.26 -11.36
C GLN A 422 -29.36 16.54 -10.97
N LEU A 423 -28.16 16.39 -10.43
CA LEU A 423 -27.36 17.52 -9.96
C LEU A 423 -26.85 18.39 -11.10
N ILE A 424 -26.38 17.78 -12.19
CA ILE A 424 -25.90 18.50 -13.37
C ILE A 424 -27.07 19.14 -14.14
N SER A 425 -28.25 18.51 -14.17
CA SER A 425 -29.43 19.06 -14.85
C SER A 425 -29.86 20.43 -14.31
N GLY A 426 -29.51 20.76 -13.07
CA GLY A 426 -29.74 22.07 -12.47
C GLY A 426 -28.73 23.16 -12.85
N TRP A 427 -27.69 22.87 -13.64
CA TRP A 427 -26.61 23.82 -13.93
C TRP A 427 -26.73 24.52 -15.29
N GLU A 428 -27.80 24.30 -16.08
CA GLU A 428 -28.03 24.89 -17.41
C GLU A 428 -26.89 24.72 -18.44
N LEU A 429 -25.93 23.83 -18.17
CA LEU A 429 -24.83 23.50 -19.08
C LEU A 429 -25.27 22.45 -20.12
N PRO A 430 -24.59 22.33 -21.28
CA PRO A 430 -24.83 21.24 -22.25
C PRO A 430 -24.30 19.90 -21.70
N ALA A 431 -24.91 19.49 -20.59
CA ALA A 431 -24.53 18.38 -19.72
C ALA A 431 -24.57 17.03 -20.43
N GLU A 432 -25.51 16.89 -21.37
CA GLU A 432 -25.76 15.64 -22.08
C GLU A 432 -24.52 15.17 -22.85
N LYS A 433 -23.79 16.09 -23.52
CA LYS A 433 -22.58 15.75 -24.28
C LYS A 433 -21.39 15.37 -23.40
N TYR A 434 -21.20 16.06 -22.29
CA TYR A 434 -20.12 15.76 -21.35
C TYR A 434 -20.38 14.47 -20.56
N PHE A 435 -21.65 14.17 -20.29
CA PHE A 435 -22.04 13.00 -19.54
C PHE A 435 -21.82 11.70 -20.33
N THR A 436 -22.19 11.66 -21.61
CA THR A 436 -21.90 10.49 -22.47
C THR A 436 -20.40 10.18 -22.53
N GLN A 437 -19.56 11.22 -22.58
CA GLN A 437 -18.10 11.05 -22.56
C GLN A 437 -17.62 10.49 -21.22
N LEU A 438 -18.09 11.03 -20.08
CA LEU A 438 -17.74 10.54 -18.75
C LEU A 438 -18.23 9.11 -18.50
N TRP A 439 -19.41 8.75 -18.98
CA TRP A 439 -19.96 7.40 -18.90
C TRP A 439 -19.08 6.38 -19.61
N SER A 440 -18.65 6.69 -20.84
CA SER A 440 -17.74 5.82 -21.60
C SER A 440 -16.38 5.63 -20.91
N GLN A 441 -15.84 6.69 -20.30
CA GLN A 441 -14.57 6.63 -19.55
C GLN A 441 -14.70 5.80 -18.27
N TYR A 442 -15.86 5.88 -17.60
CA TYR A 442 -16.12 5.12 -16.39
C TYR A 442 -16.24 3.61 -16.66
N LEU A 443 -16.95 3.22 -17.72
CA LEU A 443 -17.04 1.82 -18.14
C LEU A 443 -15.67 1.26 -18.55
N GLN A 444 -14.86 2.03 -19.29
CA GLN A 444 -13.49 1.63 -19.63
C GLN A 444 -12.60 1.42 -18.41
N ALA A 445 -12.74 2.25 -17.37
CA ALA A 445 -11.99 2.09 -16.12
C ALA A 445 -12.44 0.82 -15.37
N ALA A 446 -13.74 0.56 -15.29
CA ALA A 446 -14.28 -0.64 -14.68
C ALA A 446 -13.81 -1.93 -15.39
N ASP A 447 -13.87 -1.96 -16.73
CA ASP A 447 -13.41 -3.09 -17.55
C ASP A 447 -11.89 -3.29 -17.46
N ALA A 448 -11.10 -2.20 -17.38
CA ALA A 448 -9.66 -2.28 -17.21
C ALA A 448 -9.28 -2.85 -15.84
N CYS A 449 -9.99 -2.48 -14.77
CA CYS A 449 -9.80 -3.06 -13.45
C CYS A 449 -10.15 -4.56 -13.44
N GLU A 450 -11.26 -4.97 -14.05
CA GLU A 450 -11.64 -6.38 -14.14
C GLU A 450 -10.68 -7.20 -14.98
N SER A 451 -10.25 -6.67 -16.13
CA SER A 451 -9.27 -7.33 -16.99
C SER A 451 -7.91 -7.48 -16.29
N ALA A 452 -7.50 -6.48 -15.51
CA ALA A 452 -6.28 -6.56 -14.70
C ALA A 452 -6.41 -7.61 -13.58
N ILE A 453 -7.56 -7.72 -12.93
CA ILE A 453 -7.81 -8.73 -11.89
C ILE A 453 -7.85 -10.14 -12.49
N ALA A 454 -8.53 -10.34 -13.62
CA ALA A 454 -8.70 -11.65 -14.26
C ALA A 454 -7.42 -12.20 -14.93
N THR A 455 -6.51 -11.34 -15.37
CA THR A 455 -5.26 -11.76 -16.05
C THR A 455 -4.11 -12.09 -15.11
N VAL A 456 -4.14 -11.61 -13.87
CA VAL A 456 -3.03 -11.73 -12.90
C VAL A 456 -3.09 -13.03 -12.08
N GLU A 457 -4.27 -13.62 -11.86
CA GLU A 457 -4.43 -14.63 -10.81
C GLU A 457 -3.98 -16.08 -11.16
N PRO A 458 -4.25 -16.67 -12.35
CA PRO A 458 -3.86 -18.06 -12.63
C PRO A 458 -2.49 -18.21 -13.33
N ARG A 459 -2.13 -17.27 -14.23
CA ARG A 459 -0.91 -17.38 -15.06
C ARG A 459 0.37 -17.10 -14.30
N ALA A 460 0.33 -16.16 -13.37
CA ALA A 460 1.52 -15.74 -12.65
C ALA A 460 1.92 -16.73 -11.56
N THR A 461 0.94 -17.32 -10.87
CA THR A 461 1.10 -18.41 -9.91
C THR A 461 1.71 -19.64 -10.58
N HIS A 462 1.19 -20.05 -11.75
CA HIS A 462 1.71 -21.21 -12.48
C HIS A 462 3.10 -20.96 -13.11
N CYS A 463 3.41 -19.72 -13.51
CA CYS A 463 4.73 -19.33 -14.00
C CYS A 463 5.79 -19.39 -12.88
N LEU A 464 5.43 -18.94 -11.67
CA LEU A 464 6.30 -18.97 -10.50
C LEU A 464 6.60 -20.42 -10.07
N GLU A 465 5.59 -21.28 -10.03
CA GLU A 465 5.74 -22.70 -9.72
C GLU A 465 6.65 -23.42 -10.73
N ARG A 466 6.49 -23.13 -12.02
CA ARG A 466 7.32 -23.73 -13.08
C ARG A 466 8.78 -23.28 -13.00
N HIS A 467 9.04 -22.00 -12.71
CA HIS A 467 10.40 -21.48 -12.56
C HIS A 467 11.07 -21.97 -11.27
N ALA A 468 10.34 -22.04 -10.16
CA ALA A 468 10.85 -22.63 -8.93
C ALA A 468 11.20 -24.12 -9.09
N ALA A 469 10.37 -24.89 -9.81
CA ALA A 469 10.64 -26.30 -10.08
C ALA A 469 11.89 -26.50 -10.97
N GLN A 470 12.07 -25.68 -12.01
CA GLN A 470 13.26 -25.75 -12.88
C GLN A 470 14.54 -25.37 -12.12
N LEU A 471 14.50 -24.32 -11.29
CA LEU A 471 15.64 -23.88 -10.48
C LEU A 471 16.16 -24.99 -9.54
N LEU A 472 15.24 -25.79 -8.97
CA LEU A 472 15.60 -26.92 -8.12
C LEU A 472 16.28 -28.07 -8.87
N VAL A 473 15.90 -28.31 -10.13
CA VAL A 473 16.55 -29.31 -10.99
C VAL A 473 17.96 -28.85 -11.36
N ASP A 474 18.12 -27.58 -11.73
CA ASP A 474 19.41 -27.04 -12.14
C ASP A 474 20.39 -27.00 -10.95
N LEU A 475 19.93 -26.66 -9.74
CA LEU A 475 20.70 -26.74 -8.49
C LEU A 475 21.24 -28.16 -8.22
N GLN A 476 20.42 -29.17 -8.49
CA GLN A 476 20.76 -30.57 -8.25
C GLN A 476 21.87 -31.04 -9.22
N VAL A 477 21.81 -30.63 -10.49
CA VAL A 477 22.83 -30.95 -11.51
C VAL A 477 24.18 -30.34 -11.15
N VAL A 478 24.19 -29.07 -10.72
CA VAL A 478 25.43 -28.37 -10.33
C VAL A 478 26.03 -28.99 -9.07
N ARG A 479 25.20 -29.35 -8.09
CA ARG A 479 25.65 -30.06 -6.89
C ARG A 479 26.32 -31.40 -7.22
N ASP A 480 25.71 -32.20 -8.08
CA ASP A 480 26.21 -33.53 -8.42
C ASP A 480 27.50 -33.44 -9.25
N ARG A 481 27.68 -32.39 -10.07
CA ARG A 481 28.94 -32.09 -10.77
C ARG A 481 30.05 -31.67 -9.81
N ILE A 482 29.78 -30.74 -8.89
CA ILE A 482 30.74 -30.28 -7.88
C ILE A 482 31.27 -31.46 -7.06
N HIS A 483 30.43 -32.42 -6.70
CA HIS A 483 30.86 -33.62 -5.98
C HIS A 483 31.71 -34.59 -6.81
N GLY A 484 31.64 -34.51 -8.15
CA GLY A 484 32.42 -35.32 -9.07
C GLY A 484 33.74 -34.68 -9.52
N CYS A 485 33.96 -33.39 -9.29
CA CYS A 485 35.14 -32.67 -9.77
C CYS A 485 36.41 -33.10 -9.02
N GLN A 486 37.30 -33.81 -9.73
CA GLN A 486 38.60 -34.23 -9.20
C GLN A 486 39.78 -33.44 -9.79
N THR A 487 39.54 -32.53 -10.74
CA THR A 487 40.60 -31.78 -11.42
C THR A 487 40.32 -30.29 -11.56
N ASP A 488 41.38 -29.48 -11.63
CA ASP A 488 41.31 -28.01 -11.67
C ASP A 488 40.61 -27.46 -12.92
N ARG A 489 40.53 -28.23 -14.01
CA ARG A 489 39.78 -27.84 -15.22
C ARG A 489 38.26 -27.94 -15.01
N ASP A 490 37.80 -28.78 -14.08
CA ASP A 490 36.38 -28.95 -13.76
C ASP A 490 35.87 -27.86 -12.79
N ALA A 491 36.77 -27.21 -12.05
CA ALA A 491 36.44 -26.15 -11.10
C ALA A 491 36.03 -24.83 -11.79
N SER A 492 36.61 -24.49 -12.96
CA SER A 492 36.18 -23.30 -13.71
C SER A 492 34.81 -23.47 -14.35
N ASP A 493 34.50 -24.68 -14.82
CA ASP A 493 33.20 -25.00 -15.41
C ASP A 493 32.10 -25.00 -14.34
N CYS A 494 32.41 -25.44 -13.11
CA CYS A 494 31.50 -25.31 -11.96
C CYS A 494 31.25 -23.85 -11.54
N ALA A 495 32.20 -22.94 -11.75
CA ALA A 495 32.01 -21.52 -11.43
C ALA A 495 31.05 -20.84 -12.41
N ILE A 496 31.14 -21.17 -13.71
CA ILE A 496 30.21 -20.67 -14.74
C ILE A 496 28.79 -21.18 -14.48
N ASP A 497 28.64 -22.46 -14.15
CA ASP A 497 27.35 -23.06 -13.81
C ASP A 497 26.72 -22.45 -12.53
N LEU A 498 27.54 -22.00 -11.57
CA LEU A 498 27.08 -21.36 -10.33
C LEU A 498 26.54 -19.94 -10.58
N ASP A 499 27.19 -19.17 -11.45
CA ASP A 499 26.77 -17.82 -11.82
C ASP A 499 25.45 -17.84 -12.61
N GLU A 500 25.26 -18.80 -13.53
CA GLU A 500 24.00 -18.98 -14.26
C GLU A 500 22.83 -19.36 -13.33
N LEU A 501 23.11 -20.17 -12.30
CA LEU A 501 22.15 -20.52 -11.24
C LEU A 501 21.75 -19.32 -10.39
N GLN A 502 22.72 -18.48 -10.04
CA GLN A 502 22.47 -17.27 -9.26
C GLN A 502 21.62 -16.26 -10.05
N ALA A 503 21.85 -16.12 -11.36
CA ALA A 503 21.02 -15.28 -12.23
C ALA A 503 19.57 -15.81 -12.36
N ALA A 504 19.39 -17.13 -12.45
CA ALA A 504 18.07 -17.75 -12.51
C ALA A 504 17.29 -17.61 -11.18
N ALA A 505 17.98 -17.71 -10.04
CA ALA A 505 17.39 -17.52 -8.72
C ALA A 505 16.92 -16.07 -8.53
N GLN A 506 17.74 -15.09 -8.93
CA GLN A 506 17.38 -13.67 -8.84
C GLN A 506 16.16 -13.33 -9.70
N LYS A 507 16.08 -13.88 -10.91
CA LYS A 507 14.93 -13.71 -11.81
C LYS A 507 13.62 -14.26 -11.20
N THR A 508 13.70 -15.31 -10.39
CA THR A 508 12.53 -15.90 -9.73
C THR A 508 12.04 -15.04 -8.56
N LEU A 509 12.95 -14.41 -7.82
CA LEU A 509 12.64 -13.46 -6.74
C LEU A 509 11.97 -12.18 -7.28
N ASP A 510 12.48 -11.62 -8.36
CA ASP A 510 11.90 -10.42 -8.98
C ASP A 510 10.45 -10.63 -9.46
N ILE A 511 10.11 -11.85 -9.91
CA ILE A 511 8.74 -12.20 -10.36
C ILE A 511 7.80 -12.30 -9.15
N ARG A 512 8.26 -12.86 -8.02
CA ARG A 512 7.48 -12.91 -6.76
C ARG A 512 7.15 -11.51 -6.26
N ASP A 513 8.14 -10.61 -6.22
CA ASP A 513 7.96 -9.26 -5.69
C ASP A 513 7.04 -8.38 -6.56
N ARG A 514 6.96 -8.69 -7.86
CA ARG A 514 5.98 -8.06 -8.76
C ARG A 514 4.55 -8.53 -8.48
N LEU A 515 4.36 -9.78 -8.07
CA LEU A 515 3.04 -10.32 -7.73
C LEU A 515 2.51 -9.80 -6.39
N GLU A 516 3.38 -9.73 -5.38
CA GLU A 516 2.99 -9.17 -4.08
C GLU A 516 2.57 -7.69 -4.20
N ARG A 517 3.21 -6.91 -5.07
CA ARG A 517 2.83 -5.51 -5.36
C ARG A 517 1.47 -5.42 -6.06
N ALA A 518 1.18 -6.30 -7.02
CA ALA A 518 -0.11 -6.32 -7.72
C ALA A 518 -1.28 -6.68 -6.78
N TRP A 519 -1.06 -7.59 -5.82
CA TRP A 519 -2.06 -7.94 -4.81
C TRP A 519 -2.33 -6.81 -3.82
N ARG A 520 -1.29 -6.09 -3.38
CA ARG A 520 -1.47 -4.90 -2.53
C ARG A 520 -2.28 -3.80 -3.23
N LEU A 521 -2.01 -3.54 -4.51
CA LEU A 521 -2.77 -2.58 -5.32
C LEU A 521 -4.26 -2.95 -5.45
N ARG A 522 -4.59 -4.23 -5.59
CA ARG A 522 -6.00 -4.71 -5.62
C ARG A 522 -6.72 -4.43 -4.31
N ASP A 523 -6.07 -4.72 -3.20
CA ASP A 523 -6.67 -4.60 -1.87
C ASP A 523 -6.77 -3.11 -1.44
N GLU A 524 -5.82 -2.27 -1.85
CA GLU A 524 -5.90 -0.81 -1.72
C GLU A 524 -7.02 -0.21 -2.59
N LEU A 525 -7.18 -0.66 -3.84
CA LEU A 525 -8.30 -0.23 -4.71
C LEU A 525 -9.67 -0.64 -4.16
N ALA A 526 -9.79 -1.82 -3.54
CA ALA A 526 -11.02 -2.27 -2.91
C ALA A 526 -11.39 -1.43 -1.66
N MET A 527 -10.38 -0.94 -0.94
CA MET A 527 -10.54 -0.07 0.23
C MET A 527 -10.85 1.39 -0.13
N GLU A 528 -10.32 1.88 -1.26
CA GLU A 528 -10.52 3.25 -1.73
C GLU A 528 -11.78 3.43 -2.59
N LEU A 529 -12.38 2.35 -3.08
CA LEU A 529 -13.61 2.40 -3.88
C LEU A 529 -14.79 3.12 -3.19
N PRO A 530 -15.06 2.91 -1.88
CA PRO A 530 -16.08 3.65 -1.14
C PRO A 530 -15.73 5.14 -0.97
N THR A 531 -14.45 5.47 -0.79
CA THR A 531 -13.96 6.84 -0.68
C THR A 531 -14.07 7.57 -2.01
N LEU A 532 -13.70 6.92 -3.12
CA LEU A 532 -13.91 7.41 -4.48
C LEU A 532 -15.39 7.62 -4.80
N ALA A 533 -16.27 6.70 -4.37
CA ALA A 533 -17.72 6.87 -4.50
C ALA A 533 -18.22 8.09 -3.71
N GLN A 534 -17.68 8.31 -2.50
CA GLN A 534 -18.00 9.48 -1.67
C GLN A 534 -17.41 10.78 -2.23
N TRP A 535 -16.26 10.72 -2.89
CA TRP A 535 -15.58 11.86 -3.50
C TRP A 535 -16.27 12.30 -4.78
N ILE A 536 -16.73 11.36 -5.58
CA ILE A 536 -17.53 11.61 -6.78
C ILE A 536 -18.86 12.31 -6.39
N ALA A 537 -19.46 11.97 -5.25
CA ALA A 537 -20.62 12.68 -4.67
C ALA A 537 -20.34 14.09 -4.07
N SER A 538 -19.07 14.52 -3.92
CA SER A 538 -18.68 15.71 -3.14
C SER A 538 -18.68 17.07 -3.90
N PRO A 539 -18.26 17.17 -5.19
CA PRO A 539 -18.41 18.41 -5.98
C PRO A 539 -19.88 18.86 -6.09
N ILE A 540 -20.76 17.87 -6.07
CA ILE A 540 -22.21 17.93 -6.15
C ILE A 540 -22.86 18.63 -4.95
N ALA A 541 -22.41 18.32 -3.72
CA ALA A 541 -22.91 18.95 -2.50
C ALA A 541 -22.49 20.43 -2.40
N ARG A 542 -21.40 20.82 -3.09
CA ARG A 542 -20.90 22.19 -3.11
C ARG A 542 -21.62 23.08 -4.12
N LEU A 543 -22.21 22.50 -5.17
CA LEU A 543 -22.95 23.24 -6.20
C LEU A 543 -24.43 23.46 -5.85
N GLN A 544 -25.04 22.58 -5.06
CA GLN A 544 -26.37 22.82 -4.46
C GLN A 544 -26.41 24.07 -3.53
N LYS A 545 -25.27 24.48 -2.94
CA LYS A 545 -25.20 25.66 -2.07
C LYS A 545 -25.13 27.01 -2.81
N LYS A 546 -25.03 27.02 -4.15
CA LYS A 546 -24.86 28.26 -4.94
C LYS A 546 -26.03 28.58 -5.90
N LEU A 547 -27.08 27.76 -5.95
CA LEU A 547 -28.31 28.12 -6.68
C LEU A 547 -29.16 29.08 -5.82
N PRO A 548 -29.49 30.29 -6.31
CA PRO A 548 -30.40 31.17 -5.61
C PRO A 548 -31.82 30.60 -5.62
N SER A 549 -32.49 30.63 -4.47
CA SER A 549 -33.89 30.22 -4.32
C SER A 549 -34.80 31.05 -5.23
N THR A 550 -35.44 30.41 -6.21
CA THR A 550 -36.62 30.96 -6.91
C THR A 550 -37.87 30.25 -6.42
#